data_AF-A0A9P4YWC6-F1
#
_entry.id   AF-A0A9P4YWC6-F1
#
_cell.length_a   1.000
_cell.length_b   1.000
_cell.length_c   1.000
_cell.angle_alpha   90.00
_cell.angle_beta   90.00
_cell.angle_gamma   90.00
#
_symmetry.space_group_name_H-M   'P 1'
#
loop_
_entity.id
_entity.type
_entity.pdbx_description
1 polymer ?
#
loop_
_entity_poly.entity_id
_entity_poly.type
_entity_poly.pdbx_seq_one_letter_code
_entity_poly.pdbx_strand_id
1 'polypeptide(L)'
;MPSSAADKTAAVQAATESKASPATQALQPISTVDSPASRAVGWLRPAILVGGCLARLPALVEDPTSALQTALPAVAAVQVVYAVMGSSLLCAAHMATLGIFPVFYTRGLDGQALLAVAGAYAPLDDVFGGLLGAALGSWLGAVPIPLDWDRPWQTWPVTIVVGMYIGNAVLGSLLGGPLHGKRLVGSGDGVDEEEQ
;
A
#
# COMPACT_ATOMS: atom_id res chain seq x y z
N MET A 1 22.80 -66.87 8.39
CA MET A 1 22.34 -66.27 7.12
C MET A 1 21.02 -66.96 6.74
N PRO A 2 20.02 -66.27 6.16
CA PRO A 2 19.23 -65.16 6.76
C PRO A 2 17.68 -65.31 6.54
N SER A 3 16.93 -64.27 6.96
CA SER A 3 15.53 -63.90 6.58
C SER A 3 14.40 -64.42 7.50
N SER A 4 13.41 -63.66 7.99
CA SER A 4 12.89 -62.34 7.61
C SER A 4 12.26 -61.63 8.83
N ALA A 5 12.68 -60.39 9.10
CA ALA A 5 12.17 -59.49 10.12
C ALA A 5 11.34 -58.39 9.45
N ALA A 6 10.10 -58.71 9.06
CA ALA A 6 9.26 -57.81 8.28
C ALA A 6 7.76 -57.96 8.60
N ASP A 7 7.39 -57.97 9.89
CA ASP A 7 5.94 -57.93 10.23
C ASP A 7 5.62 -57.32 11.60
N LYS A 8 6.35 -56.27 12.02
CA LYS A 8 6.07 -55.57 13.28
C LYS A 8 6.14 -54.04 13.24
N THR A 9 6.18 -53.46 12.04
CA THR A 9 6.30 -51.99 11.88
C THR A 9 5.01 -51.33 11.39
N ALA A 10 3.96 -52.08 11.05
CA ALA A 10 2.71 -51.52 10.51
C ALA A 10 1.63 -51.18 11.56
N ALA A 11 1.84 -51.50 12.85
CA ALA A 11 0.80 -51.37 13.88
C ALA A 11 1.04 -50.24 14.91
N VAL A 12 2.08 -49.41 14.74
CA VAL A 12 2.40 -48.31 15.68
C VAL A 12 1.98 -46.92 15.15
N GLN A 13 1.46 -46.83 13.93
CA GLN A 13 1.00 -45.57 13.32
C GLN A 13 -0.49 -45.24 13.53
N ALA A 14 -1.19 -46.00 14.39
CA ALA A 14 -2.58 -45.73 14.78
C ALA A 14 -2.67 -45.22 16.22
N ALA A 15 -1.63 -44.52 16.69
CA ALA A 15 -1.66 -43.80 17.94
C ALA A 15 -2.10 -42.35 17.69
N THR A 16 -3.24 -42.02 18.31
CA THR A 16 -3.58 -40.69 18.82
C THR A 16 -4.30 -39.75 17.84
N GLU A 17 -5.58 -40.02 17.68
CA GLU A 17 -6.60 -38.98 17.59
C GLU A 17 -6.60 -38.12 18.87
N SER A 18 -6.97 -36.85 18.71
CA SER A 18 -7.25 -35.83 19.76
C SER A 18 -6.06 -35.00 20.26
N LYS A 19 -5.99 -33.73 19.81
CA LYS A 19 -6.35 -32.56 20.65
C LYS A 19 -5.88 -31.26 20.00
N ALA A 20 -6.83 -30.38 19.67
CA ALA A 20 -6.55 -28.98 19.33
C ALA A 20 -6.13 -28.18 20.58
N SER A 21 -5.04 -27.41 20.49
CA SER A 21 -4.87 -26.11 21.18
C SER A 21 -3.59 -25.37 20.74
N PRO A 22 -3.56 -24.02 20.86
CA PRO A 22 -2.73 -23.11 20.08
C PRO A 22 -1.34 -22.95 20.69
N ALA A 23 -0.30 -23.12 19.90
CA ALA A 23 1.07 -22.87 20.33
C ALA A 23 1.83 -22.17 19.21
N THR A 24 2.08 -20.88 19.44
CA THR A 24 3.22 -20.10 18.93
C THR A 24 3.50 -20.27 17.44
N GLN A 25 2.87 -19.43 16.62
CA GLN A 25 3.40 -19.09 15.30
C GLN A 25 4.77 -18.43 15.51
N ALA A 26 5.82 -19.26 15.60
CA ALA A 26 7.18 -18.80 15.57
C ALA A 26 7.33 -17.98 14.29
N LEU A 27 7.70 -16.71 14.42
CA LEU A 27 8.08 -15.83 13.31
C LEU A 27 9.19 -16.54 12.54
N GLN A 28 8.82 -17.30 11.52
CA GLN A 28 9.76 -17.95 10.64
C GLN A 28 10.54 -16.82 9.95
N PRO A 29 11.87 -16.77 10.09
CA PRO A 29 12.67 -15.79 9.37
C PRO A 29 12.37 -15.95 7.88
N ILE A 30 11.96 -14.86 7.24
CA ILE A 30 11.66 -14.80 5.81
C ILE A 30 12.86 -15.38 5.07
N SER A 31 12.65 -16.50 4.37
CA SER A 31 13.68 -17.15 3.57
C SER A 31 14.14 -16.19 2.49
N THR A 32 15.34 -15.63 2.65
CA THR A 32 15.99 -14.85 1.60
C THR A 32 16.26 -15.80 0.45
N VAL A 33 15.79 -15.42 -0.74
CA VAL A 33 16.11 -16.17 -1.96
C VAL A 33 17.60 -16.00 -2.25
N ASP A 34 18.41 -16.94 -1.76
CA ASP A 34 19.85 -17.06 -2.02
C ASP A 34 20.08 -17.61 -3.43
N SER A 35 19.64 -16.87 -4.44
CA SER A 35 19.91 -17.20 -5.83
C SER A 35 21.26 -16.58 -6.27
N PRO A 36 22.02 -17.25 -7.15
CA PRO A 36 23.20 -16.63 -7.76
C PRO A 36 22.86 -15.32 -8.50
N ALA A 37 21.62 -15.20 -8.99
CA ALA A 37 21.10 -14.01 -9.64
C ALA A 37 20.94 -12.82 -8.67
N SER A 38 20.45 -13.01 -7.44
CA SER A 38 20.31 -11.94 -6.44
C SER A 38 21.67 -11.42 -5.95
N ARG A 39 22.69 -12.28 -5.89
CA ARG A 39 24.08 -11.87 -5.61
C ARG A 39 24.66 -11.04 -6.75
N ALA A 40 24.43 -11.43 -8.00
CA ALA A 40 24.86 -10.66 -9.17
C ALA A 40 24.16 -9.29 -9.25
N VAL A 41 22.85 -9.26 -8.97
CA VAL A 41 22.05 -8.02 -8.95
C VAL A 41 22.49 -7.08 -7.82
N GLY A 42 22.94 -7.60 -6.67
CA GLY A 42 23.47 -6.79 -5.57
C GLY A 42 24.71 -5.97 -5.96
N TRP A 43 25.58 -6.51 -6.82
CA TRP A 43 26.76 -5.82 -7.34
C TRP A 43 26.49 -4.97 -8.59
N LEU A 44 25.33 -5.12 -9.20
CA LEU A 44 24.96 -4.39 -10.42
C LEU A 44 25.00 -2.88 -10.19
N ARG A 45 24.44 -2.41 -9.06
CA ARG A 45 24.33 -0.99 -8.73
C ARG A 45 25.69 -0.30 -8.50
N PRO A 46 26.59 -0.81 -7.64
CA PRO A 46 27.92 -0.21 -7.50
C PRO A 46 28.74 -0.32 -8.80
N ALA A 47 28.62 -1.42 -9.56
CA ALA A 47 29.34 -1.58 -10.82
C ALA A 47 28.90 -0.56 -11.90
N ILE A 48 27.59 -0.28 -12.01
CA ILE A 48 27.07 0.75 -12.92
C ILE A 48 27.56 2.14 -12.52
N LEU A 49 27.53 2.48 -11.22
CA LEU A 49 27.98 3.78 -10.73
C LEU A 49 29.49 3.98 -10.94
N VAL A 50 30.31 2.98 -10.60
CA VAL A 50 31.76 3.02 -10.80
C VAL A 50 32.09 3.04 -12.28
N GLY A 51 31.44 2.21 -13.10
CA GLY A 51 31.63 2.18 -14.55
C GLY A 51 31.27 3.50 -15.22
N GLY A 52 30.14 4.11 -14.84
CA GLY A 52 29.75 5.43 -15.32
C GLY A 52 30.72 6.54 -14.90
N CYS A 53 31.25 6.47 -13.68
CA CYS A 53 32.26 7.40 -13.17
C CYS A 53 33.58 7.27 -13.94
N LEU A 54 34.07 6.05 -14.15
CA LEU A 54 35.30 5.77 -14.89
C LEU A 54 35.17 6.16 -16.37
N ALA A 55 34.01 5.95 -16.99
CA ALA A 55 33.77 6.32 -18.38
C ALA A 55 33.72 7.84 -18.60
N ARG A 56 33.30 8.63 -17.59
CA ARG A 56 33.23 10.10 -17.66
C ARG A 56 34.50 10.79 -17.21
N LEU A 57 35.38 10.09 -16.49
CA LEU A 57 36.62 10.61 -15.91
C LEU A 57 37.55 11.29 -16.94
N PRO A 58 37.78 10.72 -18.14
CA PRO A 58 38.63 11.35 -19.15
C PRO A 58 38.10 12.72 -19.59
N ALA A 59 36.80 12.79 -19.88
CA ALA A 59 36.14 14.04 -20.27
C ALA A 59 36.19 15.10 -19.17
N LEU A 60 36.15 14.68 -17.90
CA LEU A 60 36.24 15.57 -16.74
C LEU A 60 37.65 16.15 -16.55
N VAL A 61 38.69 15.41 -16.97
CA VAL A 61 40.10 15.80 -16.87
C VAL A 61 40.52 16.68 -18.06
N GLU A 62 40.00 16.42 -19.25
CA GLU A 62 40.34 17.16 -20.47
C GLU A 62 39.59 18.49 -20.60
N ASP A 63 38.27 18.51 -20.37
CA ASP A 63 37.44 19.73 -20.40
C ASP A 63 36.35 19.69 -19.32
N PRO A 64 36.64 20.22 -18.12
CA PRO A 64 35.73 20.10 -16.97
C PRO A 64 34.41 20.86 -17.18
N THR A 65 34.39 21.93 -17.99
CA THR A 65 33.22 22.80 -18.12
C THR A 65 32.16 22.14 -18.98
N SER A 66 32.54 21.60 -20.14
CA SER A 66 31.64 20.86 -21.04
C SER A 66 31.17 19.54 -20.41
N ALA A 67 32.08 18.85 -19.69
CA ALA A 67 31.75 17.63 -18.98
C ALA A 67 30.71 17.86 -17.85
N LEU A 68 30.82 18.95 -17.09
CA LEU A 68 29.80 19.30 -16.08
C LEU A 68 28.46 19.68 -16.72
N GLN A 69 28.48 20.50 -17.77
CA GLN A 69 27.27 20.94 -18.46
C GLN A 69 26.46 19.77 -19.03
N THR A 70 27.14 18.71 -19.51
CA THR A 70 26.48 17.50 -20.02
C THR A 70 26.07 16.51 -18.93
N ALA A 71 26.63 16.60 -17.72
CA ALA A 71 26.26 15.75 -16.58
C ALA A 71 25.12 16.36 -15.74
N LEU A 72 25.03 17.69 -15.69
CA LEU A 72 24.06 18.46 -14.92
C LEU A 72 22.60 18.07 -15.19
N PRO A 73 22.12 17.93 -16.44
CA PRO A 73 20.75 17.53 -16.71
C PRO A 73 20.42 16.13 -16.20
N ALA A 74 21.36 15.19 -16.28
CA ALA A 74 21.18 13.84 -15.79
C ALA A 74 21.11 13.79 -14.26
N VAL A 75 21.98 14.52 -13.57
CA VAL A 75 21.95 14.64 -12.10
C VAL A 75 20.68 15.36 -11.65
N ALA A 76 20.30 16.45 -12.33
CA ALA A 76 19.06 17.17 -12.07
C ALA A 76 17.83 16.26 -12.27
N ALA A 77 17.80 15.46 -13.34
CA ALA A 77 16.73 14.50 -13.57
C ALA A 77 16.66 13.44 -12.46
N VAL A 78 17.80 12.87 -12.04
CA VAL A 78 17.85 11.93 -10.90
C VAL A 78 17.35 12.58 -9.60
N GLN A 79 17.71 13.85 -9.36
CA GLN A 79 17.28 14.60 -8.18
C GLN A 79 15.78 14.93 -8.21
N VAL A 80 15.25 15.29 -9.38
CA VAL A 80 13.82 15.51 -9.60
C VAL A 80 13.05 14.21 -9.40
N VAL A 81 13.53 13.10 -9.95
CA VAL A 81 12.94 11.77 -9.73
C VAL A 81 12.91 11.44 -8.24
N TYR A 82 14.00 11.67 -7.50
CA TYR A 82 14.06 11.45 -6.06
C TYR A 82 13.09 12.35 -5.27
N ALA A 83 13.03 13.65 -5.60
CA ALA A 83 12.17 14.61 -4.92
C ALA A 83 10.67 14.34 -5.17
N VAL A 84 10.30 14.00 -6.40
CA VAL A 84 8.95 13.60 -6.79
C VAL A 84 8.58 12.28 -6.11
N MET A 85 9.50 11.32 -6.08
CA MET A 85 9.27 10.01 -5.49
C MET A 85 9.01 10.14 -3.98
N GLY A 86 9.82 10.89 -3.22
CA GLY A 86 9.66 10.98 -1.76
C GLY A 86 8.33 11.58 -1.31
N SER A 87 7.94 12.71 -1.91
CA SER A 87 6.71 13.44 -1.56
C SER A 87 5.43 12.75 -2.06
N SER A 88 5.44 12.23 -3.30
CA SER A 88 4.31 11.47 -3.85
C SER A 88 4.10 10.14 -3.14
N LEU A 89 5.19 9.43 -2.81
CA LEU A 89 5.09 8.17 -2.06
C LEU A 89 4.54 8.41 -0.67
N LEU A 90 4.92 9.49 0.01
CA LEU A 90 4.38 9.80 1.32
C LEU A 90 2.87 10.05 1.24
N CYS A 91 2.42 10.88 0.29
CA CYS A 91 0.99 11.11 0.08
C CYS A 91 0.23 9.81 -0.26
N ALA A 92 0.78 8.98 -1.14
CA ALA A 92 0.21 7.69 -1.50
C ALA A 92 0.19 6.73 -0.31
N ALA A 93 1.22 6.72 0.53
CA ALA A 93 1.26 5.92 1.76
C ALA A 93 0.13 6.31 2.72
N HIS A 94 -0.13 7.61 2.91
CA HIS A 94 -1.25 8.07 3.73
C HIS A 94 -2.60 7.64 3.17
N MET A 95 -2.80 7.76 1.84
CA MET A 95 -4.03 7.31 1.19
C MET A 95 -4.20 5.79 1.29
N ALA A 96 -3.10 5.05 1.17
CA ALA A 96 -3.08 3.61 1.36
C ALA A 96 -3.43 3.24 2.80
N THR A 97 -2.89 3.92 3.82
CA THR A 97 -3.15 3.62 5.23
C THR A 97 -4.55 4.02 5.69
N LEU A 98 -5.07 5.17 5.26
CA LEU A 98 -6.38 5.67 5.72
C LEU A 98 -7.55 5.12 4.92
N GLY A 99 -7.43 5.06 3.59
CA GLY A 99 -8.54 4.68 2.71
C GLY A 99 -8.49 3.22 2.31
N ILE A 100 -7.39 2.81 1.66
CA ILE A 100 -7.33 1.52 0.96
C ILE A 100 -7.17 0.37 1.96
N PHE A 101 -6.21 0.45 2.88
CA PHE A 101 -5.90 -0.64 3.81
C PHE A 101 -7.09 -1.06 4.69
N PRO A 102 -7.87 -0.15 5.30
CA PRO A 102 -9.04 -0.55 6.09
C PRO A 102 -10.13 -1.22 5.26
N VAL A 103 -10.31 -0.82 3.99
CA VAL A 103 -11.25 -1.46 3.05
C VAL A 103 -10.82 -2.90 2.77
N PHE A 104 -9.55 -3.11 2.44
CA PHE A 104 -9.00 -4.46 2.20
C PHE A 104 -9.02 -5.32 3.47
N TYR A 105 -8.76 -4.73 4.63
CA TYR A 105 -8.75 -5.45 5.91
C TYR A 105 -10.15 -5.94 6.31
N THR A 106 -11.18 -5.10 6.15
CA THR A 106 -12.54 -5.42 6.59
C THR A 106 -13.35 -6.20 5.56
N ARG A 107 -13.15 -5.92 4.26
CA ARG A 107 -13.92 -6.53 3.17
C ARG A 107 -13.17 -7.65 2.44
N GLY A 108 -11.87 -7.80 2.71
CA GLY A 108 -11.01 -8.79 2.08
C GLY A 108 -10.69 -8.46 0.62
N LEU A 109 -10.19 -9.46 -0.11
CA LEU A 109 -9.86 -9.39 -1.54
C LEU A 109 -10.99 -9.92 -2.43
N ASP A 110 -12.24 -9.86 -1.96
CA ASP A 110 -13.37 -10.27 -2.76
C ASP A 110 -13.68 -9.23 -3.85
N GLY A 111 -13.61 -9.66 -5.11
CA GLY A 111 -13.80 -8.77 -6.26
C GLY A 111 -15.19 -8.13 -6.28
N GLN A 112 -16.23 -8.86 -5.85
CA GLN A 112 -17.59 -8.31 -5.78
C GLN A 112 -17.74 -7.27 -4.66
N ALA A 113 -17.20 -7.54 -3.47
CA ALA A 113 -17.16 -6.55 -2.40
C ALA A 113 -16.40 -5.28 -2.79
N LEU A 114 -15.25 -5.42 -3.45
CA LEU A 114 -14.46 -4.28 -3.95
C LEU A 114 -15.17 -3.50 -5.05
N LEU A 115 -15.86 -4.19 -5.97
CA LEU A 115 -16.70 -3.53 -6.97
C LEU A 115 -17.89 -2.81 -6.35
N ALA A 116 -18.49 -3.36 -5.29
CA ALA A 116 -19.55 -2.68 -4.55
C ALA A 116 -19.03 -1.39 -3.87
N VAL A 117 -17.81 -1.41 -3.33
CA VAL A 117 -17.15 -0.19 -2.80
C VAL A 117 -16.93 0.81 -3.92
N ALA A 118 -16.28 0.39 -5.01
CA ALA A 118 -15.91 1.26 -6.13
C ALA A 118 -17.14 1.85 -6.84
N GLY A 119 -18.23 1.09 -6.92
CA GLY A 119 -19.50 1.54 -7.48
C GLY A 119 -20.42 2.26 -6.50
N ALA A 120 -19.98 2.51 -5.26
CA ALA A 120 -20.81 3.11 -4.20
C ALA A 120 -22.12 2.36 -3.88
N TYR A 121 -22.14 1.04 -4.14
CA TYR A 121 -23.26 0.13 -3.81
C TYR A 121 -23.07 -0.58 -2.47
N ALA A 122 -21.88 -0.47 -1.86
CA ALA A 122 -21.61 -1.02 -0.55
C ALA A 122 -22.48 -0.36 0.53
N PRO A 123 -22.82 -1.09 1.61
CA PRO A 123 -23.46 -0.49 2.77
C PRO A 123 -22.57 0.65 3.33
N LEU A 124 -23.24 1.71 3.77
CA LEU A 124 -22.61 2.83 4.45
C LEU A 124 -22.08 2.33 5.80
N ASP A 125 -20.78 2.41 5.99
CA ASP A 125 -20.07 2.08 7.22
C ASP A 125 -18.90 3.05 7.43
N ASP A 126 -18.21 2.95 8.57
CA ASP A 126 -17.10 3.84 8.90
C ASP A 126 -15.97 3.74 7.87
N VAL A 127 -15.77 2.56 7.31
CA VAL A 127 -14.68 2.25 6.37
C VAL A 127 -14.94 2.87 5.00
N PHE A 128 -16.16 2.72 4.47
CA PHE A 128 -16.58 3.35 3.23
C PHE A 128 -16.64 4.87 3.37
N GLY A 129 -17.17 5.37 4.48
CA GLY A 129 -17.15 6.79 4.79
C GLY A 129 -15.75 7.35 4.94
N GLY A 130 -14.85 6.61 5.59
CA GLY A 130 -13.45 6.96 5.72
C GLY A 130 -12.75 7.06 4.37
N LEU A 131 -12.91 6.05 3.50
CA LEU A 131 -12.36 6.06 2.14
C LEU A 131 -12.89 7.25 1.32
N LEU A 132 -14.21 7.43 1.28
CA LEU A 132 -14.84 8.52 0.53
C LEU A 132 -14.41 9.88 1.09
N GLY A 133 -14.33 10.00 2.41
CA GLY A 133 -13.88 11.19 3.11
C GLY A 133 -12.42 11.52 2.83
N ALA A 134 -11.54 10.52 2.83
CA ALA A 134 -10.14 10.67 2.46
C ALA A 134 -9.98 11.17 1.02
N ALA A 135 -10.77 10.62 0.09
CA ALA A 135 -10.76 11.03 -1.32
C ALA A 135 -11.27 12.46 -1.52
N LEU A 136 -12.45 12.78 -0.97
CA LEU A 136 -13.03 14.14 -1.07
C LEU A 136 -12.21 15.18 -0.31
N GLY A 137 -11.72 14.82 0.87
CA GLY A 137 -10.86 15.66 1.69
C GLY A 137 -9.52 15.97 1.02
N SER A 138 -8.91 14.98 0.36
CA SER A 138 -7.68 15.20 -0.41
C SER A 138 -7.91 16.07 -1.65
N TRP A 139 -9.05 15.92 -2.32
CA TRP A 139 -9.47 16.82 -3.41
C TRP A 139 -9.68 18.26 -2.94
N LEU A 140 -10.40 18.47 -1.83
CA LEU A 140 -10.57 19.80 -1.23
C LEU A 140 -9.25 20.38 -0.71
N GLY A 141 -8.35 19.54 -0.20
CA GLY A 141 -7.01 19.92 0.22
C GLY A 141 -6.12 20.42 -0.92
N ALA A 142 -6.49 20.18 -2.19
CA ALA A 142 -5.79 20.75 -3.34
C ALA A 142 -6.20 22.20 -3.62
N VAL A 143 -7.38 22.65 -3.16
CA VAL A 143 -7.92 24.01 -3.42
C VAL A 143 -7.01 25.13 -2.93
N PRO A 144 -6.36 25.04 -1.76
CA PRO A 144 -5.43 26.07 -1.32
C PRO A 144 -4.19 26.18 -2.19
N ILE A 145 -3.73 25.13 -2.89
CA ILE A 145 -2.44 25.12 -3.59
C ILE A 145 -2.32 26.25 -4.64
N PRO A 146 -3.29 26.45 -5.57
CA PRO A 146 -3.21 27.52 -6.57
C PRO A 146 -3.28 28.94 -6.01
N LEU A 147 -3.68 29.12 -4.75
CA LEU A 147 -3.87 30.45 -4.14
C LEU A 147 -2.55 31.11 -3.70
N ASP A 148 -1.45 30.36 -3.80
CA ASP A 148 -0.04 30.68 -3.49
C ASP A 148 0.19 31.78 -2.43
N TRP A 149 -0.19 31.54 -1.17
CA TRP A 149 0.01 32.48 -0.06
C TRP A 149 1.46 32.49 0.48
N ASP A 150 2.41 31.88 -0.25
CA ASP A 150 3.83 31.78 0.13
C ASP A 150 4.04 31.22 1.55
N ARG A 151 3.21 30.27 1.98
CA ARG A 151 3.31 29.66 3.32
C ARG A 151 3.80 28.21 3.26
N PRO A 152 4.62 27.79 4.23
CA PRO A 152 5.15 26.42 4.27
C PRO A 152 4.06 25.36 4.44
N TRP A 153 2.89 25.71 4.98
CA TRP A 153 1.77 24.79 5.12
C TRP A 153 1.03 24.53 3.80
N GLN A 154 1.22 25.38 2.78
CA GLN A 154 0.57 25.27 1.48
C GLN A 154 1.35 24.39 0.50
N THR A 155 2.58 24.04 0.84
CA THR A 155 3.45 23.19 0.01
C THR A 155 2.84 21.82 -0.17
N TRP A 156 2.80 21.34 -1.41
CA TRP A 156 2.39 19.98 -1.70
C TRP A 156 3.36 18.95 -1.08
N PRO A 157 2.89 17.85 -0.45
CA PRO A 157 1.51 17.36 -0.34
C PRO A 157 0.79 17.71 0.98
N VAL A 158 1.28 18.68 1.76
CA VAL A 158 0.85 18.93 3.14
C VAL A 158 -0.66 19.16 3.24
N THR A 159 -1.20 20.08 2.44
CA THR A 159 -2.63 20.42 2.45
C THR A 159 -3.53 19.25 2.04
N ILE A 160 -3.06 18.43 1.09
CA ILE A 160 -3.77 17.24 0.61
C ILE A 160 -3.83 16.19 1.73
N VAL A 161 -2.73 15.95 2.43
CA VAL A 161 -2.69 15.01 3.56
C VAL A 161 -3.57 15.49 4.71
N VAL A 162 -3.53 16.78 5.06
CA VAL A 162 -4.41 17.35 6.10
C VAL A 162 -5.88 17.20 5.72
N GLY A 163 -6.24 17.55 4.49
CA GLY A 163 -7.61 17.39 3.98
C GLY A 163 -8.05 15.92 4.01
N MET A 164 -7.16 14.99 3.66
CA MET A 164 -7.40 13.54 3.70
C MET A 164 -7.73 13.05 5.12
N TYR A 165 -6.95 13.44 6.13
CA TYR A 165 -7.19 13.06 7.53
C TYR A 165 -8.52 13.63 8.05
N ILE A 166 -8.77 14.91 7.81
CA ILE A 166 -10.00 15.58 8.24
C ILE A 166 -11.21 14.92 7.56
N GLY A 167 -11.15 14.74 6.24
CA GLY A 167 -12.23 14.13 5.47
C GLY A 167 -12.51 12.70 5.91
N ASN A 168 -11.47 11.88 6.11
CA ASN A 168 -11.60 10.52 6.63
C ASN A 168 -12.28 10.48 8.00
N ALA A 169 -11.85 11.34 8.93
CA ALA A 169 -12.43 11.39 10.27
C ALA A 169 -13.89 11.86 10.26
N VAL A 170 -14.19 12.91 9.50
CA VAL A 170 -15.55 13.48 9.42
C VAL A 170 -16.50 12.50 8.76
N LEU A 171 -16.19 12.04 7.54
CA LEU A 171 -17.13 11.23 6.77
C LEU A 171 -17.17 9.78 7.25
N GLY A 172 -16.07 9.24 7.78
CA GLY A 172 -16.07 7.95 8.48
C GLY A 172 -17.01 7.96 9.67
N SER A 173 -16.88 8.94 10.57
CA SER A 173 -17.75 9.05 11.76
C SER A 173 -19.22 9.28 11.40
N LEU A 174 -19.49 10.05 10.34
CA LEU A 174 -20.85 10.32 9.86
C LEU A 174 -21.51 9.07 9.25
N LEU A 175 -20.77 8.30 8.45
CA LEU A 175 -21.35 7.16 7.74
C LEU A 175 -21.42 5.88 8.57
N GLY A 176 -20.53 5.67 9.53
CA GLY A 176 -20.60 4.49 10.40
C GLY A 176 -21.15 4.72 11.80
N GLY A 177 -21.50 5.96 12.15
CA GLY A 177 -22.41 6.25 13.25
C GLY A 177 -23.88 6.27 12.79
N PRO A 178 -24.46 7.47 12.56
CA PRO A 178 -25.90 7.65 12.35
C PRO A 178 -26.45 7.05 11.03
N LEU A 179 -25.58 6.73 10.07
CA LEU A 179 -25.97 6.21 8.76
C LEU A 179 -25.50 4.77 8.52
N HIS A 180 -24.99 4.10 9.57
CA HIS A 180 -24.46 2.74 9.46
C HIS A 180 -25.51 1.77 8.91
N GLY A 181 -25.12 0.94 7.94
CA GLY A 181 -25.96 -0.10 7.33
C GLY A 181 -26.93 0.39 6.26
N LYS A 182 -27.13 1.70 6.08
CA LYS A 182 -27.98 2.23 5.00
C LYS A 182 -27.30 2.06 3.64
N ARG A 183 -28.08 1.88 2.57
CA ARG A 183 -27.58 1.75 1.19
C ARG A 183 -28.04 2.95 0.38
N LEU A 184 -27.16 3.47 -0.48
CA LEU A 184 -27.48 4.59 -1.38
C LEU A 184 -28.47 4.20 -2.49
N VAL A 185 -28.51 2.91 -2.84
CA VAL A 185 -29.45 2.32 -3.79
C VAL A 185 -30.15 1.16 -3.08
N GLY A 186 -31.42 1.36 -2.73
CA GLY A 186 -32.25 0.35 -2.07
C GLY A 186 -32.92 0.83 -0.78
N SER A 187 -33.82 1.82 -0.88
CA SER A 187 -35.02 1.88 -0.04
C SER A 187 -36.20 1.84 -1.01
N GLY A 188 -36.55 0.63 -1.45
CA GLY A 188 -37.93 0.33 -1.81
C GLY A 188 -38.62 0.01 -0.50
N ASP A 189 -39.63 0.80 -0.16
CA ASP A 189 -40.42 0.68 1.07
C ASP A 189 -40.85 -0.78 1.33
N GLY A 190 -40.55 -1.25 2.54
CA GLY A 190 -41.26 -2.35 3.16
C GLY A 190 -42.28 -1.78 4.13
N VAL A 191 -43.51 -1.61 3.67
CA VAL A 191 -44.78 -1.55 4.42
C VAL A 191 -45.81 -2.01 3.36
N ASP A 192 -46.57 -3.09 3.48
CA ASP A 192 -47.44 -3.42 4.60
C ASP A 192 -47.46 -4.94 4.91
N GLU A 193 -47.04 -5.32 6.11
CA GLU A 193 -47.65 -6.47 6.80
C GLU A 193 -49.02 -5.99 7.30
N GLU A 194 -50.04 -6.09 6.45
CA GLU A 194 -51.43 -6.02 6.90
C GLU A 194 -51.77 -7.32 7.63
N GLU A 195 -51.94 -7.17 8.94
CA GLU A 195 -52.75 -7.99 9.81
C GLU A 195 -54.12 -8.28 9.16
N GLN A 196 -54.35 -9.54 8.77
CA GLN A 196 -55.68 -10.16 8.59
C GLN A 196 -55.62 -11.68 8.77
#